data_AF-A0A2H0SK76-F1
#
_entry.id   AF-A0A2H0SK76-F1
#
_cell.length_a   1.000
_cell.length_b   1.000
_cell.length_c   1.000
_cell.angle_alpha   90.00
_cell.angle_beta   90.00
_cell.angle_gamma   90.00
#
_symmetry.space_group_name_H-M   'P 1'
#
loop_
_entity.id
_entity.type
_entity.pdbx_description
1 polymer ?
#
loop_
_entity_poly.entity_id
_entity_poly.type
_entity_poly.pdbx_seq_one_letter_code
_entity_poly.pdbx_strand_id
1 'polypeptide(L)'
;MKWVTTNIRFPEDMYMELKIEAAKKRTSVSSLVRQRVSTKEQSPAKKSTQRILKELREITEMNDRENPNISFSEKLIEMRYEQ
;
A
#
# COMPACT_ATOMS: atom_id res chain seq x y z
N MET A 1 6.71 -12.60 -13.57
CA MET A 1 7.30 -12.99 -12.27
C MET A 1 7.14 -14.50 -12.09
N LYS A 2 8.21 -15.26 -11.87
CA LYS A 2 8.13 -16.68 -11.53
C LYS A 2 7.96 -16.80 -10.01
N TRP A 3 6.77 -17.12 -9.53
CA TRP A 3 6.52 -17.38 -8.11
C TRP A 3 6.72 -18.87 -7.83
N VAL A 4 7.41 -19.18 -6.74
CA VAL A 4 7.61 -20.57 -6.28
C VAL A 4 6.77 -20.75 -5.03
N THR A 5 5.84 -21.70 -5.06
CA THR A 5 5.11 -22.14 -3.86
C THR A 5 5.87 -23.28 -3.18
N THR A 6 6.13 -23.09 -1.89
CA THR A 6 6.72 -24.14 -1.05
C THR A 6 5.68 -24.55 -0.02
N ASN A 7 5.41 -25.85 0.07
CA ASN A 7 4.57 -26.40 1.13
C ASN A 7 5.45 -26.63 2.37
N ILE A 8 5.21 -25.84 3.42
CA ILE A 8 5.98 -25.89 4.67
C ILE A 8 5.04 -26.42 5.76
N ARG A 9 5.42 -27.51 6.43
CA ARG A 9 4.67 -28.09 7.55
C ARG A 9 5.30 -27.66 8.86
N PHE A 10 4.48 -27.12 9.76
CA PHE A 10 4.89 -26.75 11.11
C PHE A 10 4.26 -27.70 12.12
N PRO A 11 4.92 -27.95 13.25
CA PRO A 11 4.28 -28.45 14.46
C PRO A 11 3.06 -27.60 14.85
N GLU A 12 2.06 -28.21 15.47
CA GLU A 12 0.76 -27.57 15.72
C GLU A 12 0.85 -26.34 16.63
N ASP A 13 1.63 -26.45 17.70
CA ASP A 13 1.97 -25.39 18.64
C ASP A 13 2.60 -24.18 17.93
N MET A 14 3.63 -24.42 17.11
CA MET A 14 4.30 -23.36 16.35
C MET A 14 3.36 -22.71 15.33
N TYR A 15 2.50 -23.50 14.70
CA TYR A 15 1.52 -22.98 13.75
C TYR A 15 0.45 -22.11 14.43
N MET A 16 0.05 -22.47 15.65
CA MET A 16 -0.89 -21.69 16.46
C MET A 16 -0.28 -20.35 16.85
N GLU A 17 0.97 -20.33 17.30
CA GLU A 17 1.69 -19.10 17.63
C GLU A 17 1.78 -18.15 16.42
N LEU A 18 2.10 -18.70 15.24
CA LEU A 18 2.14 -17.93 14.00
C LEU A 18 0.79 -17.32 13.63
N LYS A 19 -0.32 -18.04 13.87
CA LYS A 19 -1.68 -17.51 13.65
C LYS A 19 -2.01 -16.37 14.59
N ILE A 20 -1.70 -16.53 15.89
CA ILE A 20 -1.92 -15.49 16.89
C ILE A 20 -1.14 -14.23 16.54
N GLU A 21 0.11 -14.39 16.11
CA GLU A 21 0.95 -13.26 15.74
C GLU A 21 0.46 -12.56 14.46
N ALA A 22 0.06 -13.33 13.45
CA ALA A 22 -0.51 -12.80 12.22
C ALA A 22 -1.79 -11.99 12.49
N ALA A 23 -2.64 -12.47 13.42
CA ALA A 23 -3.83 -11.75 13.87
C ALA A 23 -3.48 -10.43 14.58
N LYS A 24 -2.51 -10.45 15.51
CA LYS A 24 -2.03 -9.23 16.20
C LYS A 24 -1.50 -8.18 15.21
N LYS A 25 -0.79 -8.62 14.18
CA LYS A 25 -0.21 -7.75 13.14
C LYS A 25 -1.17 -7.42 11.98
N ARG A 26 -2.42 -7.89 12.02
CA ARG A 26 -3.43 -7.72 10.96
C ARG A 26 -2.91 -8.11 9.57
N THR A 27 -2.16 -9.21 9.49
CA THR A 27 -1.53 -9.69 8.25
C THR A 27 -1.76 -11.20 8.09
N SER A 28 -1.40 -11.78 6.94
CA SER A 28 -1.51 -13.21 6.72
C SER A 28 -0.29 -13.97 7.24
N VAL A 29 -0.49 -15.22 7.66
CA VAL A 29 0.60 -16.14 8.06
C VAL A 29 1.65 -16.25 6.95
N SER A 30 1.21 -16.35 5.68
CA SER A 30 2.12 -16.41 4.53
C SER A 30 2.99 -15.15 4.39
N SER A 31 2.43 -13.98 4.67
CA SER A 31 3.16 -12.71 4.63
C SER A 31 4.19 -12.64 5.74
N LEU A 32 3.80 -13.05 6.95
CA LEU A 32 4.69 -13.11 8.11
C LEU A 32 5.87 -14.06 7.89
N VAL A 33 5.62 -15.25 7.34
CA VAL A 33 6.67 -16.22 7.00
C VAL A 33 7.61 -15.65 5.92
N ARG A 34 7.06 -15.05 4.85
CA ARG A 34 7.89 -14.43 3.80
C ARG A 34 8.74 -13.28 4.35
N GLN A 35 8.19 -12.45 5.22
CA GLN A 35 8.91 -11.34 5.84
C GLN A 35 10.10 -11.84 6.68
N ARG A 36 9.92 -12.96 7.39
CA ARG A 36 10.97 -13.56 8.23
C ARG A 36 12.06 -14.29 7.44
N VAL A 37 11.67 -14.98 6.37
CA VAL A 37 12.60 -15.77 5.54
C VAL A 37 13.32 -14.89 4.50
N SER A 38 12.76 -13.73 4.16
CA SER A 38 13.42 -12.76 3.29
C SER A 38 14.67 -12.21 3.95
N THR A 39 15.84 -12.48 3.38
CA THR A 39 17.13 -11.89 3.78
C THR A 39 17.26 -10.44 3.36
N LYS A 40 16.41 -9.99 2.44
CA LYS A 40 16.29 -8.59 2.06
C LYS A 40 15.29 -7.97 3.03
N GLU A 41 15.69 -6.92 3.76
CA GLU A 41 14.71 -5.99 4.27
C GLU A 41 13.85 -5.58 3.07
N GLN A 42 12.59 -6.04 3.05
CA GLN A 42 11.59 -5.37 2.25
C GLN A 42 11.32 -4.07 2.97
N SER A 43 12.29 -3.14 2.90
CA SER A 43 11.98 -1.75 3.10
C SER A 43 10.78 -1.56 2.18
N PRO A 44 9.59 -1.14 2.69
CA PRO A 44 8.61 -0.57 1.77
C PRO A 44 9.44 0.42 0.98
N ALA A 45 9.43 0.34 -0.35
CA ALA A 45 10.07 1.36 -1.15
C ALA A 45 9.48 2.65 -0.60
N LYS A 46 10.22 3.31 0.30
CA LYS A 46 9.86 4.59 0.85
C LYS A 46 10.04 5.40 -0.41
N LYS A 47 9.00 5.47 -1.24
CA LYS A 47 8.80 6.64 -2.09
C LYS A 47 9.00 7.75 -1.08
N SER A 48 10.19 8.35 -1.14
CA SER A 48 10.59 9.38 -0.19
C SER A 48 9.39 10.30 -0.12
N THR A 49 8.90 10.64 1.06
CA THR A 49 7.74 11.53 1.19
C THR A 49 7.93 12.78 0.32
N GLN A 50 9.18 13.20 0.12
CA GLN A 50 9.60 14.25 -0.82
C GLN A 50 9.26 13.94 -2.28
N ARG A 51 9.44 12.70 -2.76
CA ARG A 51 9.06 12.28 -4.12
C ARG A 51 7.54 12.33 -4.31
N ILE A 52 6.77 11.90 -3.32
CA ILE A 52 5.30 11.99 -3.38
C ILE A 52 4.86 13.46 -3.41
N LEU A 53 5.45 14.30 -2.56
CA LEU A 53 5.17 15.74 -2.56
C LEU A 53 5.57 16.42 -3.88
N LYS A 54 6.66 15.98 -4.52
CA LYS A 54 7.07 16.47 -5.84
C LYS A 54 6.07 16.07 -6.92
N GLU A 55 5.68 14.79 -6.96
CA GLU A 55 4.67 14.27 -7.89
C GLU A 55 3.33 15.03 -7.72
N LEU A 56 2.90 15.30 -6.49
CA LEU A 56 1.68 16.07 -6.20
C LEU A 56 1.77 17.53 -6.67
N ARG A 57 2.92 18.19 -6.46
CA ARG A 57 3.12 19.58 -6.91
C ARG A 57 3.08 19.67 -8.44
N GLU A 58 3.74 18.75 -9.14
CA GLU A 58 3.72 18.68 -10.61
C GLU A 58 2.28 18.50 -11.15
N ILE A 59 1.49 17.62 -10.55
CA ILE A 59 0.07 17.44 -10.91
C ILE A 59 -0.74 18.71 -10.65
N THR A 60 -0.50 19.39 -9.53
CA THR A 60 -1.21 20.62 -9.17
C THR A 60 -0.89 21.74 -10.17
N GLU A 61 0.37 21.90 -10.56
CA GLU A 61 0.81 22.89 -11.56
C GLU A 61 0.22 22.60 -12.94
N MET A 62 0.16 21.32 -13.35
CA MET A 62 -0.49 20.93 -14.60
C MET A 62 -1.99 21.23 -14.59
N ASN A 63 -2.68 20.88 -13.50
CA ASN A 63 -4.11 21.12 -13.36
C ASN A 63 -4.44 22.61 -13.39
N ASP A 64 -3.65 23.45 -12.72
CA ASP A 64 -3.84 24.91 -12.71
C ASP A 64 -3.61 25.53 -14.09
N ARG A 65 -2.62 25.01 -14.84
CA ARG A 65 -2.37 25.43 -16.23
C ARG A 65 -3.52 25.04 -17.16
N GLU A 66 -4.03 23.82 -17.07
CA GLU A 66 -5.08 23.32 -17.96
C GLU A 66 -6.48 23.85 -17.58
N ASN A 67 -6.72 24.12 -16.29
CA ASN A 67 -8.03 24.50 -15.75
C ASN A 67 -7.91 25.74 -14.86
N PRO A 68 -7.53 26.90 -15.42
CA PRO A 68 -7.33 28.12 -14.64
C PRO A 68 -8.65 28.58 -14.00
N ASN A 69 -8.59 28.98 -12.73
CA ASN A 69 -9.72 29.46 -11.93
C ASN A 69 -10.84 28.43 -11.68
N ILE A 70 -10.59 27.13 -11.87
CA ILE A 70 -11.57 26.08 -11.58
C ILE A 70 -11.27 25.44 -10.23
N SER A 71 -12.20 25.56 -9.29
CA SER A 71 -12.20 24.81 -8.05
C SER A 71 -12.76 23.40 -8.32
N PHE A 72 -11.87 22.41 -8.46
CA PHE A 72 -12.28 21.01 -8.67
C PHE A 72 -13.18 20.48 -7.53
N SER A 73 -12.96 20.95 -6.30
CA SER A 73 -13.79 20.59 -5.15
C SER A 73 -15.23 21.05 -5.32
N GLU A 74 -15.45 22.28 -5.78
CA GLU A 74 -16.80 22.81 -6.06
C GLU A 74 -17.47 22.04 -7.20
N LYS A 75 -16.74 21.77 -8.29
CA LYS A 75 -17.27 21.00 -9.42
C LYS A 75 -17.66 19.57 -9.05
N LEU A 76 -16.90 18.92 -8.18
CA LEU A 76 -17.24 17.59 -7.66
C LEU A 76 -18.49 17.61 -6.76
N ILE A 77 -18.74 18.71 -6.06
CA ILE A 77 -19.95 18.90 -5.27
C ILE A 77 -21.16 19.10 -6.19
N GLU A 78 -21.04 19.96 -7.20
CA GLU A 78 -22.10 20.16 -8.21
C GLU A 78 -22.49 18.84 -8.90
N MET A 79 -21.50 18.09 -9.40
CA MET A 79 -21.74 16.78 -10.03
C MET A 79 -22.41 15.74 -9.12
N ARG A 80 -22.25 15.87 -7.79
CA ARG A 80 -22.93 14.99 -6.84
C ARG A 80 -24.41 15.32 -6.71
N TYR A 81 -24.78 16.60 -6.77
CA TYR A 81 -26.17 17.05 -6.65
C TYR A 81 -26.95 16.97 -7.98
N GLU A 82 -26.25 16.81 -9.10
CA GLU A 82 -26.84 16.52 -10.42
C GLU A 82 -27.17 15.03 -10.65
N GLN A 83 -26.77 14.13 -9.73
CA GLN A 83 -27.15 12.71 -9.71
C GLN A 83 -28.44 12.46 -8.92
#